data_AF-A0A399IDL0-F1
#
_entry.id   AF-A0A399IDL0-F1
#
_cell.length_a   1.000
_cell.length_b   1.000
_cell.length_c   1.000
_cell.angle_alpha   90.00
_cell.angle_beta   90.00
_cell.angle_gamma   90.00
#
_symmetry.space_group_name_H-M   'P 1'
#
loop_
_entity.id
_entity.type
_entity.pdbx_description
1 polymer ?
#
loop_
_entity_poly.entity_id
_entity_poly.type
_entity_poly.pdbx_seq_one_letter_code
_entity_poly.pdbx_strand_id
1 'polypeptide(L)'
;MQKNTHLSRRRIIMTEANQTDKTLNLYPIDYPFETLSARIRSNPPKLKLDPDFQRKYKWDKEGWERASRFIESCLMRIPLPACYFAEAADGTHLVIDGVQRLTTIEKFFNDEFALEGMTAYKELEGKKFSQLGNYCAELEATTIRCIILRKENPPNLVQEIFSRLNQGAVKLSDQEIRNAIYPGPLNNLLHTLSKIEEIEKFGNTLKDSREGEEIVLRFFALQDDLEGYEGRLTKFLDSYMRNNSQLSDEEVKKLKNKFNKTLKMCCDIFENTVFTDTTKNRPKQSIVYYDLLMHSFANLSQNMVNGKESRIRDAFKSLCKNAAFQRTLSGGIQNKASILKRRELWQKKLNKIVEG
;
A
#
# COMPACT_ATOMS: atom_id res chain seq x y z
N MET A 1 -52.98 27.19 -3.76
CA MET A 1 -51.67 27.89 -3.77
C MET A 1 -50.76 27.39 -2.63
N GLN A 2 -50.59 26.05 -2.51
CA GLN A 2 -49.86 25.40 -1.40
C GLN A 2 -49.16 24.10 -1.87
N LYS A 3 -48.38 24.15 -2.96
CA LYS A 3 -47.53 23.01 -3.38
C LYS A 3 -46.06 23.36 -3.62
N ASN A 4 -45.64 24.63 -3.45
CA ASN A 4 -44.26 25.07 -3.72
C ASN A 4 -43.35 25.21 -2.48
N THR A 5 -43.84 24.97 -1.26
CA THR A 5 -43.05 25.16 -0.03
C THR A 5 -42.29 23.92 0.45
N HIS A 6 -42.59 22.72 -0.08
CA HIS A 6 -41.90 21.48 0.31
C HIS A 6 -40.68 21.13 -0.56
N LEU A 7 -40.61 21.63 -1.80
CA LEU A 7 -39.47 21.42 -2.70
C LEU A 7 -38.28 22.34 -2.38
N SER A 8 -38.53 23.52 -1.79
CA SER A 8 -37.47 24.46 -1.38
C SER A 8 -36.73 24.00 -0.11
N ARG A 9 -37.44 23.42 0.87
CA ARG A 9 -36.81 22.89 2.09
C ARG A 9 -35.92 21.66 1.83
N ARG A 10 -36.29 20.76 0.90
CA ARG A 10 -35.44 19.63 0.50
C ARG A 10 -34.19 20.07 -0.28
N ARG A 11 -34.27 21.16 -1.05
CA ARG A 11 -33.10 21.73 -1.74
C ARG A 11 -32.12 22.40 -0.77
N ILE A 12 -32.63 23.08 0.26
CA ILE A 12 -31.80 23.77 1.25
C ILE A 12 -31.03 22.78 2.15
N ILE A 13 -31.65 21.65 2.55
CA ILE A 13 -30.98 20.60 3.35
C ILE A 13 -29.90 19.85 2.55
N MET A 14 -30.04 19.76 1.22
CA MET A 14 -29.02 19.15 0.35
C MET A 14 -27.82 20.06 0.07
N THR A 15 -27.92 21.36 0.34
CA THR A 15 -26.81 22.31 0.15
C THR A 15 -25.89 22.45 1.36
N GLU A 16 -26.36 22.17 2.58
CA GLU A 16 -25.52 22.22 3.79
C GLU A 16 -24.67 20.95 3.96
N ALA A 17 -25.11 19.80 3.44
CA ALA A 17 -24.35 18.53 3.49
C ALA A 17 -23.12 18.48 2.56
N ASN A 18 -22.87 19.52 1.76
CA ASN A 18 -21.80 19.55 0.75
C ASN A 18 -20.58 20.43 1.12
N GLN A 19 -20.58 21.08 2.29
CA GLN A 19 -19.43 21.87 2.76
C GLN A 19 -18.49 21.12 3.71
N THR A 20 -18.99 20.11 4.42
CA THR A 20 -18.21 19.29 5.36
C THR A 20 -17.20 18.35 4.71
N ASP A 21 -17.29 18.12 3.39
CA ASP A 21 -16.43 17.18 2.66
C ASP A 21 -15.11 17.80 2.16
N LYS A 22 -14.86 19.08 2.47
CA LYS A 22 -13.65 19.82 2.04
C LYS A 22 -12.69 20.16 3.18
N THR A 23 -13.12 20.04 4.43
CA THR A 23 -12.34 20.40 5.60
C THR A 23 -11.94 19.16 6.37
N LEU A 24 -10.75 19.21 6.97
CA LEU A 24 -10.20 18.10 7.72
C LEU A 24 -10.54 18.24 9.20
N ASN A 25 -11.00 17.16 9.81
CA ASN A 25 -11.06 17.02 11.25
C ASN A 25 -9.69 16.60 11.77
N LEU A 26 -8.92 17.57 12.26
CA LEU A 26 -7.58 17.37 12.79
C LEU A 26 -7.59 17.55 14.30
N TYR A 27 -6.86 16.68 15.00
CA TYR A 27 -6.65 16.80 16.44
C TYR A 27 -5.16 17.01 16.72
N PRO A 28 -4.72 18.27 16.94
CA PRO A 28 -3.34 18.57 17.30
C PRO A 28 -3.08 18.24 18.78
N ILE A 29 -1.99 17.55 19.05
CA ILE A 29 -1.55 17.21 20.40
C ILE A 29 -0.01 17.25 20.45
N ASP A 30 0.55 17.74 21.55
CA ASP A 30 1.99 17.66 21.79
C ASP A 30 2.26 16.44 22.65
N TYR A 31 3.02 15.48 22.12
CA TYR A 31 3.41 14.30 22.89
C TYR A 31 4.85 14.42 23.39
N PRO A 32 5.10 14.15 24.68
CA PRO A 32 6.44 13.86 25.17
C PRO A 32 7.04 12.63 24.45
N PHE A 33 8.36 12.61 24.27
CA PHE A 33 9.06 11.50 23.63
C PHE A 33 8.85 10.18 24.39
N GLU A 34 8.87 10.21 25.72
CA GLU A 34 8.56 9.04 26.54
C GLU A 34 7.17 8.46 26.25
N THR A 35 6.17 9.33 25.99
CA THR A 35 4.81 8.90 25.71
C THR A 35 4.70 8.30 24.32
N LEU A 36 5.37 8.89 23.31
CA LEU A 36 5.43 8.29 21.96
C LEU A 36 6.07 6.91 22.01
N SER A 37 7.18 6.79 22.73
CA SER A 37 7.89 5.53 22.93
C SER A 37 7.01 4.47 23.61
N ALA A 38 6.32 4.83 24.69
CA ALA A 38 5.39 3.93 25.36
C ALA A 38 4.24 3.48 24.45
N ARG A 39 3.70 4.38 23.61
CA ARG A 39 2.65 4.05 22.64
C ARG A 39 3.13 3.13 21.53
N ILE A 40 4.38 3.27 21.08
CA ILE A 40 5.01 2.39 20.08
C ILE A 40 5.22 0.99 20.66
N ARG A 41 5.78 0.91 21.89
CA ARG A 41 6.15 -0.35 22.54
C ARG A 41 4.99 -1.11 23.20
N SER A 42 3.83 -0.47 23.38
CA SER A 42 2.65 -1.13 23.95
C SER A 42 2.22 -2.39 23.17
N ASN A 43 1.60 -3.35 23.86
CA ASN A 43 1.05 -4.56 23.25
C ASN A 43 -0.46 -4.70 23.55
N PRO A 44 -1.35 -4.52 22.56
CA PRO A 44 -1.07 -4.18 21.17
C PRO A 44 -0.58 -2.72 21.00
N PRO A 45 0.19 -2.41 19.94
CA PRO A 45 0.75 -1.08 19.71
C PRO A 45 -0.33 -0.03 19.45
N LYS A 46 -0.32 1.04 20.25
CA LYS A 46 -1.20 2.21 20.10
C LYS A 46 -0.72 3.21 19.05
N LEU A 47 0.58 3.21 18.74
CA LEU A 47 1.19 3.97 17.65
C LEU A 47 1.98 3.01 16.77
N LYS A 48 1.45 2.74 15.58
CA LYS A 48 2.06 1.84 14.60
C LYS A 48 3.00 2.65 13.72
N LEU A 49 4.29 2.47 13.96
CA LEU A 49 5.30 2.72 12.94
C LEU A 49 5.14 1.59 11.93
N ASP A 50 4.67 1.89 10.71
CA ASP A 50 4.51 0.87 9.69
C ASP A 50 5.83 0.05 9.56
N PRO A 51 5.79 -1.30 9.65
CA PRO A 51 6.98 -2.14 9.59
C PRO A 51 7.87 -1.90 8.37
N ASP A 52 7.29 -1.47 7.24
CA ASP A 52 8.07 -1.18 6.03
C ASP A 52 8.66 0.23 6.04
N PHE A 53 8.02 1.20 6.73
CA PHE A 53 8.61 2.52 6.93
C PHE A 53 9.80 2.49 7.89
N GLN A 54 9.78 1.58 8.87
CA GLN A 54 10.94 1.28 9.70
C GLN A 54 12.10 0.69 8.87
N ARG A 55 11.81 -0.20 7.90
CA ARG A 55 12.84 -0.72 6.96
C ARG A 55 13.38 0.35 6.00
N LYS A 56 12.60 1.40 5.75
CA LYS A 56 13.00 2.58 4.97
C LYS A 56 13.62 3.68 5.84
N TYR A 57 14.01 3.40 7.08
CA TYR A 57 14.88 4.33 7.82
C TYR A 57 16.13 4.60 6.97
N LYS A 58 16.47 5.88 6.79
CA LYS A 58 17.59 6.30 5.90
C LYS A 58 18.63 7.13 6.63
N TRP A 59 18.37 7.49 7.88
CA TRP A 59 19.26 8.33 8.67
C TRP A 59 20.41 7.54 9.32
N ASP A 60 20.52 6.24 9.03
CA ASP A 60 21.62 5.32 9.37
C ASP A 60 22.54 4.97 8.17
N LYS A 61 22.15 5.32 6.95
CA LYS A 61 22.83 4.83 5.72
C LYS A 61 24.27 5.31 5.55
N GLU A 62 24.57 6.49 6.08
CA GLU A 62 25.87 7.15 5.96
C GLU A 62 26.45 7.44 7.35
N GLY A 63 26.10 6.61 8.35
CA GLY A 63 26.31 6.91 9.76
C GLY A 63 25.05 7.50 10.42
N TRP A 64 25.20 7.94 11.66
CA TRP A 64 24.18 8.52 12.52
C TRP A 64 24.18 10.05 12.57
N GLU A 65 24.96 10.75 11.75
CA GLU A 65 25.08 12.23 11.82
C GLU A 65 23.72 12.92 11.71
N ARG A 66 22.86 12.47 10.80
CA ARG A 66 21.52 13.06 10.62
C ARG A 66 20.63 12.82 11.83
N ALA A 67 20.69 11.62 12.39
CA ALA A 67 19.99 11.26 13.60
C ALA A 67 20.50 12.08 14.80
N SER A 68 21.82 12.23 14.92
CA SER A 68 22.49 12.98 15.98
C SER A 68 22.19 14.47 15.90
N ARG A 69 22.20 15.07 14.71
CA ARG A 69 21.76 16.47 14.53
C ARG A 69 20.31 16.69 14.94
N PHE A 70 19.44 15.70 14.74
CA PHE A 70 18.06 15.76 15.22
C PHE A 70 18.00 15.73 16.76
N ILE A 71 18.75 14.83 17.41
CA ILE A 71 18.86 14.80 18.88
C ILE A 71 19.45 16.11 19.43
N GLU A 72 20.52 16.62 18.81
CA GLU A 72 21.12 17.90 19.15
C GLU A 72 20.10 19.05 19.03
N SER A 73 19.30 19.06 17.96
CA SER A 73 18.22 20.05 17.79
C SER A 73 17.17 19.97 18.90
N CYS A 74 16.86 18.76 19.39
CA CYS A 74 15.94 18.56 20.51
C CYS A 74 16.51 19.16 21.80
N LEU A 75 17.78 18.87 22.11
CA LEU A 75 18.49 19.44 23.28
C LEU A 75 18.61 20.97 23.19
N MET A 76 18.75 21.51 21.99
CA MET A 76 18.76 22.95 21.73
C MET A 76 17.36 23.59 21.78
N ARG A 77 16.29 22.80 21.96
CA ARG A 77 14.89 23.25 21.93
C ARG A 77 14.52 23.95 20.62
N ILE A 78 15.13 23.53 19.51
CA ILE A 78 14.78 24.02 18.18
C ILE A 78 13.38 23.48 17.83
N PRO A 79 12.47 24.33 17.32
CA PRO A 79 11.14 23.87 16.90
C PRO A 79 11.22 22.73 15.88
N LEU A 80 10.63 21.59 16.24
CA LEU A 80 10.58 20.40 15.39
C LEU A 80 9.39 20.50 14.44
N PRO A 81 9.50 20.03 13.18
CA PRO A 81 8.34 19.86 12.31
C PRO A 81 7.30 18.95 12.98
N ALA A 82 6.02 19.11 12.65
CA ALA A 82 4.98 18.24 13.19
C ALA A 82 5.08 16.81 12.64
N CYS A 83 4.63 15.82 13.39
CA CYS A 83 4.33 14.47 12.90
C CYS A 83 2.86 14.37 12.54
N TYR A 84 2.51 13.54 11.57
CA TYR A 84 1.13 13.31 11.16
C TYR A 84 0.73 11.87 11.36
N PHE A 85 -0.43 11.63 11.97
CA PHE A 85 -0.95 10.30 12.26
C PHE A 85 -2.34 10.12 11.65
N ALA A 86 -2.65 8.94 11.11
CA ALA A 86 -4.01 8.54 10.76
C ALA A 86 -4.61 7.73 11.91
N GLU A 87 -5.82 8.08 12.35
CA GLU A 87 -6.57 7.29 13.32
C GLU A 87 -7.33 6.16 12.61
N ALA A 88 -7.05 4.92 13.00
CA ALA A 88 -7.75 3.74 12.52
C ALA A 88 -9.09 3.54 13.26
N ALA A 89 -9.94 2.65 12.72
CA ALA A 89 -11.26 2.36 13.30
C ALA A 89 -11.17 1.84 14.75
N ASP A 90 -10.12 1.09 15.07
CA ASP A 90 -9.82 0.53 16.40
C ASP A 90 -9.18 1.55 17.36
N GLY A 91 -9.01 2.81 16.94
CA GLY A 91 -8.38 3.88 17.72
C GLY A 91 -6.84 3.83 17.74
N THR A 92 -6.22 2.89 17.02
CA THR A 92 -4.76 2.90 16.85
C THR A 92 -4.35 4.03 15.90
N HIS A 93 -3.15 4.57 16.11
CA HIS A 93 -2.61 5.61 15.24
C HIS A 93 -1.56 5.01 14.30
N LEU A 94 -1.67 5.27 13.01
CA LEU A 94 -0.67 4.94 12.01
C LEU A 94 0.15 6.18 11.67
N VAL A 95 1.48 6.06 11.67
CA VAL A 95 2.36 7.18 11.31
C VAL A 95 2.35 7.42 9.80
N ILE A 96 1.99 8.64 9.41
CA ILE A 96 1.95 9.14 8.04
C ILE A 96 3.24 9.87 7.69
N ASP A 97 3.65 10.77 8.59
CA ASP A 97 4.85 11.58 8.47
C ASP A 97 5.55 11.65 9.83
N GLY A 98 6.88 11.73 9.81
CA GLY A 98 7.71 11.74 11.01
C GLY A 98 8.35 10.39 11.36
N VAL A 99 8.22 9.37 10.51
CA VAL A 99 8.82 8.05 10.73
C VAL A 99 10.31 8.15 11.08
N GLN A 100 11.09 8.95 10.34
CA GLN A 100 12.53 9.08 10.62
C GLN A 100 12.80 9.68 12.01
N ARG A 101 12.01 10.67 12.43
CA ARG A 101 12.13 11.31 13.75
C ARG A 101 11.75 10.33 14.86
N LEU A 102 10.58 9.70 14.75
CA LEU A 102 10.09 8.75 15.76
C LEU A 102 10.98 7.51 15.86
N THR A 103 11.47 6.99 14.72
CA THR A 103 12.42 5.88 14.71
C THR A 103 13.75 6.28 15.32
N THR A 104 14.23 7.50 15.08
CA THR A 104 15.45 8.02 15.71
C THR A 104 15.31 8.09 17.23
N ILE A 105 14.17 8.60 17.73
CA ILE A 105 13.88 8.66 19.17
C ILE A 105 13.92 7.25 19.76
N GLU A 106 13.19 6.30 19.17
CA GLU A 106 13.16 4.91 19.64
C GLU A 106 14.55 4.26 19.66
N LYS A 107 15.28 4.38 18.55
CA LYS A 107 16.63 3.81 18.43
C LYS A 107 17.60 4.41 19.45
N PHE A 108 17.53 5.73 19.64
CA PHE A 108 18.42 6.40 20.58
C PHE A 108 18.10 6.01 22.03
N PHE A 109 16.81 6.01 22.41
CA PHE A 109 16.36 5.62 23.75
C PHE A 109 16.70 4.16 24.09
N ASN A 110 16.86 3.31 23.08
CA ASN A 110 17.29 1.92 23.24
C ASN A 110 18.82 1.73 23.09
N ASP A 111 19.62 2.80 23.14
CA ASP A 111 21.09 2.75 23.03
C ASP A 111 21.60 2.09 21.73
N GLU A 112 20.81 2.11 20.65
CA GLU A 112 21.16 1.47 19.36
C GLU A 112 22.26 2.24 18.60
N PHE A 113 22.48 3.51 18.90
CA PHE A 113 23.55 4.31 18.34
C PHE A 113 24.11 5.34 19.33
N ALA A 114 25.31 5.84 19.02
CA ALA A 114 25.97 6.92 19.76
C ALA A 114 25.94 8.22 18.95
N LEU A 115 25.88 9.35 19.63
CA LEU A 115 25.86 10.66 18.98
C LEU A 115 27.14 10.91 18.20
N GLU A 116 27.02 11.40 16.98
CA GLU A 116 28.14 11.75 16.11
C GLU A 116 27.94 13.11 15.43
N GLY A 117 29.03 13.84 15.22
CA GLY A 117 29.00 15.12 14.51
C GLY A 117 28.33 16.25 15.31
N MET A 118 28.47 16.22 16.64
CA MET A 118 27.90 17.21 17.55
C MET A 118 28.62 18.56 17.41
N THR A 119 27.85 19.65 17.47
CA THR A 119 28.37 21.01 17.27
C THR A 119 28.19 21.90 18.49
N ALA A 120 26.99 21.90 19.07
CA ALA A 120 26.62 22.68 20.25
C ALA A 120 26.91 21.91 21.55
N TYR A 121 26.73 20.58 21.54
CA TYR A 121 26.95 19.71 22.70
C TYR A 121 28.10 18.73 22.45
N LYS A 122 29.31 19.25 22.23
CA LYS A 122 30.51 18.43 21.90
C LYS A 122 30.88 17.42 22.99
N GLU A 123 30.54 17.71 24.25
CA GLU A 123 30.73 16.83 25.39
C GLU A 123 29.81 15.60 25.37
N LEU A 124 28.83 15.55 24.46
CA LEU A 124 27.95 14.41 24.23
C LEU A 124 28.37 13.55 23.04
N GLU A 125 29.40 13.95 22.29
CA GLU A 125 29.98 13.16 21.19
C GLU A 125 30.35 11.75 21.67
N GLY A 126 29.95 10.73 20.91
CA GLY A 126 30.19 9.32 21.20
C GLY A 126 29.34 8.74 22.34
N LYS A 127 28.45 9.51 22.97
CA LYS A 127 27.57 9.02 24.03
C LYS A 127 26.27 8.43 23.48
N LYS A 128 25.81 7.37 24.13
CA LYS A 128 24.46 6.81 23.96
C LYS A 128 23.49 7.44 24.96
N PHE A 129 22.19 7.17 24.81
CA PHE A 129 21.15 7.74 25.66
C PHE A 129 21.40 7.49 27.15
N SER A 130 21.70 6.25 27.55
CA SER A 130 21.96 5.91 28.96
C SER A 130 23.16 6.63 29.58
N GLN A 131 24.01 7.25 28.76
CA GLN A 131 25.23 7.93 29.17
C GLN A 131 25.08 9.46 29.25
N LEU A 132 23.89 10.00 28.98
CA LEU A 132 23.67 11.45 28.93
C LEU A 132 23.41 12.10 30.30
N GLY A 133 23.22 11.32 31.37
CA GLY A 133 22.98 11.87 32.72
C GLY A 133 21.68 12.68 32.77
N ASN A 134 21.76 13.95 33.19
CA ASN A 134 20.58 14.80 33.37
C ASN A 134 19.84 15.09 32.06
N TYR A 135 20.51 15.04 30.91
CA TYR A 135 19.88 15.26 29.60
C TYR A 135 18.90 14.15 29.21
N CYS A 136 18.93 12.97 29.85
CA CYS A 136 17.95 11.92 29.61
C CYS A 136 16.53 12.41 29.91
N ALA A 137 16.33 12.96 31.10
CA ALA A 137 15.03 13.47 31.54
C ALA A 137 14.56 14.65 30.67
N GLU A 138 15.49 15.49 30.20
CA GLU A 138 15.17 16.59 29.29
C GLU A 138 14.67 16.07 27.93
N LEU A 139 15.32 15.04 27.36
CA LEU A 139 14.89 14.43 26.11
C LEU A 139 13.57 13.67 26.25
N GLU A 140 13.37 12.93 27.34
CA GLU A 140 12.11 12.23 27.62
C GLU A 140 10.93 13.19 27.68
N ALA A 141 11.11 14.34 28.36
CA ALA A 141 10.12 15.39 28.49
C ALA A 141 9.97 16.27 27.23
N THR A 142 10.90 16.20 26.28
CA THR A 142 10.81 16.96 25.02
C THR A 142 9.56 16.56 24.26
N THR A 143 8.78 17.56 23.83
CA THR A 143 7.53 17.34 23.11
C THR A 143 7.65 17.60 21.62
N ILE A 144 6.96 16.80 20.80
CA ILE A 144 6.77 17.07 19.37
C ILE A 144 5.28 17.18 19.04
N ARG A 145 4.95 18.18 18.22
CA ARG A 145 3.59 18.38 17.70
C ARG A 145 3.19 17.20 16.83
N CYS A 146 2.09 16.57 17.19
CA CYS A 146 1.47 15.49 16.44
C CYS A 146 0.08 15.93 15.97
N ILE A 147 -0.19 15.80 14.68
CA ILE A 147 -1.48 16.14 14.08
C ILE A 147 -2.18 14.83 13.72
N ILE A 148 -3.27 14.54 14.41
CA ILE A 148 -4.04 13.31 14.21
C ILE A 148 -5.17 13.60 13.23
N LEU A 149 -5.12 12.94 12.07
CA LEU A 149 -6.23 12.88 11.12
C LEU A 149 -7.25 11.91 11.69
N ARG A 150 -8.37 12.46 12.16
CA ARG A 150 -9.46 11.70 12.78
C ARG A 150 -10.09 10.74 11.77
N LYS A 151 -10.56 9.60 12.24
CA LYS A 151 -11.13 8.53 11.39
C LYS A 151 -12.39 8.94 10.61
N GLU A 152 -13.06 10.01 11.05
CA GLU A 152 -14.24 10.55 10.37
C GLU A 152 -13.89 11.33 9.09
N ASN A 153 -12.60 11.58 8.82
CA ASN A 153 -12.20 12.27 7.60
C ASN A 153 -12.50 11.44 6.34
N PRO A 154 -12.98 12.08 5.26
CA PRO A 154 -13.18 11.40 3.99
C PRO A 154 -11.86 10.81 3.44
N PRO A 155 -11.84 9.52 3.02
CA PRO A 155 -10.66 8.85 2.46
C PRO A 155 -9.91 9.66 1.40
N ASN A 156 -10.62 10.29 0.47
CA ASN A 156 -10.07 11.13 -0.59
C ASN A 156 -9.31 12.36 -0.05
N LEU A 157 -9.78 12.95 1.04
CA LEU A 157 -9.15 14.12 1.64
C LEU A 157 -7.91 13.74 2.42
N VAL A 158 -7.94 12.57 3.06
CA VAL A 158 -6.78 11.94 3.68
C VAL A 158 -5.70 11.67 2.61
N GLN A 159 -6.05 11.05 1.47
CA GLN A 159 -5.14 10.84 0.32
C GLN A 159 -4.50 12.15 -0.17
N GLU A 160 -5.27 13.23 -0.23
CA GLU A 160 -4.79 14.54 -0.66
C GLU A 160 -3.76 15.12 0.33
N ILE A 161 -3.99 14.99 1.64
CA ILE A 161 -2.96 15.34 2.64
C ILE A 161 -1.70 14.52 2.42
N PHE A 162 -1.83 13.19 2.32
CA PHE A 162 -0.69 12.31 2.10
C PHE A 162 0.13 12.77 0.90
N SER A 163 -0.55 13.11 -0.20
CA SER A 163 0.08 13.57 -1.43
C SER A 163 0.79 14.92 -1.27
N ARG A 164 0.29 15.82 -0.40
CA ARG A 164 0.90 17.14 -0.15
C ARG A 164 2.06 17.09 0.82
N LEU A 165 1.94 16.34 1.92
CA LEU A 165 3.02 16.20 2.91
C LEU A 165 4.25 15.53 2.29
N ASN A 166 4.04 14.57 1.39
CA ASN A 166 5.12 13.82 0.76
C ASN A 166 5.78 14.54 -0.43
N GLN A 167 5.35 15.75 -0.83
CA GLN A 167 5.95 16.48 -1.95
C GLN A 167 7.43 16.86 -1.71
N GLY A 168 7.88 16.92 -0.45
CA GLY A 168 9.28 17.16 -0.08
C GLY A 168 10.01 15.95 0.54
N ALA A 169 9.36 14.79 0.65
CA ALA A 169 9.87 13.61 1.36
C ALA A 169 9.89 12.36 0.44
N VAL A 170 10.15 11.18 1.03
CA VAL A 170 10.02 9.91 0.29
C VAL A 170 8.56 9.72 -0.10
N LYS A 171 8.24 9.82 -1.39
CA LYS A 171 6.88 9.64 -1.91
C LYS A 171 6.37 8.24 -1.60
N LEU A 172 5.22 8.18 -0.93
CA LEU A 172 4.48 6.92 -0.73
C LEU A 172 3.88 6.44 -2.05
N SER A 173 3.88 5.13 -2.26
CA SER A 173 3.14 4.48 -3.34
C SER A 173 1.62 4.55 -3.09
N ASP A 174 0.83 4.45 -4.17
CA ASP A 174 -0.63 4.42 -4.08
C ASP A 174 -1.10 3.28 -3.14
N GLN A 175 -0.40 2.14 -3.14
CA GLN A 175 -0.73 1.01 -2.27
C GLN A 175 -0.40 1.28 -0.79
N GLU A 176 0.70 1.97 -0.49
CA GLU A 176 0.99 2.41 0.89
C GLU A 176 -0.10 3.33 1.43
N ILE A 177 -0.60 4.25 0.59
CA ILE A 177 -1.70 5.14 0.96
C ILE A 177 -2.99 4.34 1.18
N ARG A 178 -3.30 3.35 0.33
CA ARG A 178 -4.49 2.48 0.52
C ARG A 178 -4.45 1.73 1.84
N ASN A 179 -3.31 1.17 2.22
CA ASN A 179 -3.18 0.41 3.45
C ASN A 179 -3.46 1.28 4.69
N ALA A 180 -3.06 2.55 4.63
CA ALA A 180 -3.29 3.50 5.70
C ALA A 180 -4.77 3.90 5.83
N ILE A 181 -5.47 4.02 4.70
CA ILE A 181 -6.83 4.56 4.64
C ILE A 181 -7.88 3.46 4.78
N TYR A 182 -7.56 2.24 4.34
CA TYR A 182 -8.46 1.09 4.36
C TYR A 182 -7.86 -0.07 5.16
N PRO A 183 -7.57 0.11 6.47
CA PRO A 183 -7.16 -1.00 7.32
C PRO A 183 -8.31 -2.00 7.46
N GLY A 184 -8.00 -3.29 7.61
CA GLY A 184 -9.02 -4.32 7.85
C GLY A 184 -8.68 -5.69 7.27
N PRO A 185 -9.66 -6.62 7.27
CA PRO A 185 -9.46 -8.01 6.86
C PRO A 185 -8.94 -8.16 5.42
N LEU A 186 -9.44 -7.36 4.47
CA LEU A 186 -8.93 -7.38 3.09
C LEU A 186 -7.46 -6.95 3.05
N ASN A 187 -7.10 -5.84 3.69
CA ASN A 187 -5.72 -5.35 3.72
C ASN A 187 -4.75 -6.40 4.30
N ASN A 188 -5.15 -7.06 5.39
CA ASN A 188 -4.38 -8.15 5.99
C ASN A 188 -4.25 -9.36 5.05
N LEU A 189 -5.30 -9.69 4.30
CA LEU A 189 -5.28 -10.74 3.29
C LEU A 189 -4.30 -10.40 2.16
N LEU A 190 -4.33 -9.16 1.64
CA LEU A 190 -3.40 -8.71 0.60
C LEU A 190 -1.95 -8.85 1.07
N HIS A 191 -1.67 -8.40 2.30
CA HIS A 191 -0.36 -8.55 2.90
C HIS A 191 0.07 -10.02 3.00
N THR A 192 -0.83 -10.90 3.43
CA THR A 192 -0.54 -12.33 3.55
C THR A 192 -0.22 -12.97 2.19
N LEU A 193 -1.02 -12.67 1.18
CA LEU A 193 -0.87 -13.24 -0.17
C LEU A 193 0.32 -12.66 -0.93
N SER A 194 0.73 -11.43 -0.63
CA SER A 194 1.91 -10.80 -1.27
C SER A 194 3.23 -11.47 -0.92
N LYS A 195 3.26 -12.27 0.17
CA LYS A 195 4.41 -13.07 0.62
C LYS A 195 4.54 -14.42 -0.06
N ILE A 196 3.63 -14.77 -0.96
CA ILE A 196 3.77 -15.96 -1.80
C ILE A 196 4.94 -15.71 -2.77
N GLU A 197 5.85 -16.68 -2.91
CA GLU A 197 7.13 -16.52 -3.60
C GLU A 197 6.99 -15.95 -5.01
N GLU A 198 6.03 -16.42 -5.79
CA GLU A 198 5.78 -15.98 -7.16
C GLU A 198 5.30 -14.52 -7.25
N ILE A 199 4.69 -14.01 -6.18
CA ILE A 199 4.23 -12.62 -6.06
C ILE A 199 5.34 -11.74 -5.47
N GLU A 200 6.01 -12.20 -4.42
CA GLU A 200 7.09 -11.46 -3.76
C GLU A 200 8.26 -11.22 -4.71
N LYS A 201 8.61 -12.21 -5.54
CA LYS A 201 9.71 -12.12 -6.51
C LYS A 201 9.29 -11.58 -7.87
N PHE A 202 8.04 -11.12 -8.01
CA PHE A 202 7.45 -10.77 -9.29
C PHE A 202 8.22 -9.65 -10.02
N GLY A 203 8.82 -9.98 -11.17
CA GLY A 203 9.44 -9.01 -12.09
C GLY A 203 10.78 -8.41 -11.63
N ASN A 204 11.50 -9.06 -10.71
CA ASN A 204 12.66 -8.52 -9.98
C ASN A 204 13.70 -7.71 -10.79
N THR A 205 13.80 -6.41 -10.46
CA THR A 205 15.03 -5.64 -10.22
C THR A 205 14.64 -4.44 -9.34
N LEU A 206 15.02 -4.48 -8.05
CA LEU A 206 14.94 -3.39 -7.07
C LEU A 206 13.53 -2.76 -6.92
N LYS A 207 12.68 -3.30 -6.06
CA LYS A 207 11.29 -2.84 -5.92
C LYS A 207 10.94 -2.23 -4.57
N ASP A 208 9.99 -1.31 -4.66
CA ASP A 208 9.20 -0.77 -3.56
C ASP A 208 8.43 -1.92 -2.86
N SER A 209 8.38 -1.90 -1.53
CA SER A 209 8.04 -3.07 -0.70
C SER A 209 6.58 -3.56 -0.82
N ARG A 210 5.70 -2.81 -1.51
CA ARG A 210 4.24 -3.06 -1.57
C ARG A 210 3.67 -3.37 -2.94
N GLU A 211 4.51 -3.50 -3.95
CA GLU A 211 4.04 -3.88 -5.28
C GLU A 211 3.33 -5.24 -5.28
N GLY A 212 3.76 -6.18 -4.44
CA GLY A 212 3.11 -7.48 -4.29
C GLY A 212 1.66 -7.37 -3.81
N GLU A 213 1.36 -6.45 -2.90
CA GLU A 213 0.00 -6.24 -2.40
C GLU A 213 -0.91 -5.65 -3.49
N GLU A 214 -0.39 -4.71 -4.29
CA GLU A 214 -1.14 -4.21 -5.45
C GLU A 214 -1.39 -5.32 -6.48
N ILE A 215 -0.40 -6.19 -6.75
CA ILE A 215 -0.55 -7.35 -7.65
C ILE A 215 -1.70 -8.26 -7.18
N VAL A 216 -1.79 -8.54 -5.88
CA VAL A 216 -2.89 -9.32 -5.31
C VAL A 216 -4.21 -8.56 -5.41
N LEU A 217 -4.23 -7.26 -5.10
CA LEU A 217 -5.44 -6.45 -5.17
C LEU A 217 -6.01 -6.39 -6.61
N ARG A 218 -5.13 -6.29 -7.61
CA ARG A 218 -5.51 -6.36 -9.03
C ARG A 218 -6.21 -7.66 -9.36
N PHE A 219 -5.76 -8.79 -8.83
CA PHE A 219 -6.43 -10.06 -9.10
C PHE A 219 -7.89 -9.97 -8.70
N PHE A 220 -8.18 -9.51 -7.48
CA PHE A 220 -9.53 -9.43 -6.96
C PHE A 220 -10.37 -8.38 -7.67
N ALA A 221 -9.85 -7.15 -7.83
CA ALA A 221 -10.59 -6.05 -8.43
C ALA A 221 -10.89 -6.28 -9.91
N LEU A 222 -9.96 -6.91 -10.65
CA LEU A 222 -10.10 -7.14 -12.08
C LEU A 222 -10.78 -8.48 -12.43
N GLN A 223 -11.34 -9.22 -11.48
CA GLN A 223 -12.02 -10.49 -11.79
C GLN A 223 -13.28 -10.32 -12.65
N ASP A 224 -14.03 -9.24 -12.44
CA ASP A 224 -15.31 -9.03 -13.09
C ASP A 224 -15.14 -8.38 -14.49
N ASP A 225 -16.25 -8.04 -15.15
CA ASP A 225 -16.31 -7.45 -16.49
C ASP A 225 -15.81 -5.98 -16.56
N LEU A 226 -15.05 -5.56 -15.55
CA LEU A 226 -14.54 -4.20 -15.39
C LEU A 226 -15.69 -3.18 -15.40
N GLU A 227 -16.83 -3.56 -14.82
CA GLU A 227 -17.96 -2.66 -14.61
C GLU A 227 -17.50 -1.49 -13.72
N GLY A 228 -17.81 -0.26 -14.11
CA GLY A 228 -17.29 0.95 -13.44
C GLY A 228 -15.81 1.27 -13.67
N TYR A 229 -15.05 0.49 -14.46
CA TYR A 229 -13.66 0.81 -14.78
C TYR A 229 -13.53 1.83 -15.92
N GLU A 230 -13.22 3.07 -15.59
CA GLU A 230 -13.06 4.18 -16.55
C GLU A 230 -11.61 4.41 -17.00
N GLY A 231 -10.75 3.39 -16.89
CA GLY A 231 -9.34 3.48 -17.28
C GLY A 231 -8.41 4.14 -16.26
N ARG A 232 -8.91 4.46 -15.05
CA ARG A 232 -8.10 4.95 -13.93
C ARG A 232 -7.93 3.85 -12.88
N LEU A 233 -6.88 3.05 -13.02
CA LEU A 233 -6.57 1.92 -12.13
C LEU A 233 -6.58 2.34 -10.66
N THR A 234 -5.87 3.41 -10.30
CA THR A 234 -5.78 3.86 -8.91
C THR A 234 -7.15 4.00 -8.25
N LYS A 235 -8.07 4.72 -8.90
CA LYS A 235 -9.44 4.92 -8.38
C LYS A 235 -10.25 3.62 -8.30
N PHE A 236 -10.03 2.71 -9.23
CA PHE A 236 -10.72 1.43 -9.27
C PHE A 236 -10.27 0.53 -8.11
N LEU A 237 -8.97 0.44 -7.87
CA LEU A 237 -8.41 -0.29 -6.72
C LEU A 237 -8.82 0.35 -5.39
N ASP A 238 -8.85 1.69 -5.30
CA ASP A 238 -9.34 2.41 -4.11
C ASP A 238 -10.81 2.08 -3.82
N SER A 239 -11.65 2.04 -4.86
CA SER A 239 -13.07 1.70 -4.73
C SER A 239 -13.25 0.27 -4.26
N TYR A 240 -12.44 -0.67 -4.79
CA TYR A 240 -12.47 -2.06 -4.35
C TYR A 240 -12.08 -2.19 -2.87
N MET A 241 -10.99 -1.53 -2.44
CA MET A 241 -10.56 -1.52 -1.03
C MET A 241 -11.64 -0.95 -0.11
N ARG A 242 -12.27 0.16 -0.50
CA ARG A 242 -13.34 0.80 0.28
C ARG A 242 -14.53 -0.14 0.46
N ASN A 243 -15.02 -0.72 -0.63
CA ASN A 243 -16.24 -1.55 -0.64
C ASN A 243 -16.04 -2.90 0.08
N ASN A 244 -14.80 -3.37 0.18
CA ASN A 244 -14.43 -4.65 0.79
C ASN A 244 -13.60 -4.46 2.07
N SER A 245 -13.73 -3.32 2.74
CA SER A 245 -12.97 -3.02 3.98
C SER A 245 -13.45 -3.82 5.19
N GLN A 246 -14.68 -4.34 5.16
CA GLN A 246 -15.35 -5.03 6.27
C GLN A 246 -15.76 -6.47 5.90
N LEU A 247 -14.84 -7.23 5.28
CA LEU A 247 -15.08 -8.63 4.96
C LEU A 247 -15.19 -9.50 6.23
N SER A 248 -16.11 -10.45 6.21
CA SER A 248 -16.18 -11.54 7.20
C SER A 248 -15.04 -12.55 7.01
N ASP A 249 -14.73 -13.33 8.05
CA ASP A 249 -13.70 -14.38 7.99
C ASP A 249 -13.98 -15.41 6.89
N GLU A 250 -15.24 -15.73 6.64
CA GLU A 250 -15.65 -16.67 5.58
C GLU A 250 -15.40 -16.08 4.19
N GLU A 251 -15.66 -14.79 3.99
CA GLU A 251 -15.34 -14.10 2.73
C GLU A 251 -13.82 -14.03 2.51
N VAL A 252 -13.06 -13.70 3.55
CA VAL A 252 -11.58 -13.71 3.51
C VAL A 252 -11.07 -15.10 3.11
N LYS A 253 -11.60 -16.16 3.70
CA LYS A 253 -11.23 -17.55 3.38
C LYS A 253 -11.57 -17.92 1.94
N LYS A 254 -12.75 -17.52 1.45
CA LYS A 254 -13.16 -17.72 0.04
C LYS A 254 -12.21 -17.01 -0.93
N LEU A 255 -11.89 -15.74 -0.69
CA LEU A 255 -10.97 -14.97 -1.52
C LEU A 255 -9.56 -15.59 -1.51
N LYS A 256 -9.06 -15.95 -0.32
CA LYS A 256 -7.76 -16.63 -0.16
C LYS A 256 -7.69 -17.93 -0.97
N ASN A 257 -8.71 -18.77 -0.85
CA ASN A 257 -8.78 -20.04 -1.58
C ASN A 257 -8.86 -19.82 -3.10
N LYS A 258 -9.67 -18.85 -3.54
CA LYS A 258 -9.79 -18.50 -4.96
C LYS A 258 -8.43 -18.05 -5.53
N PHE A 259 -7.74 -17.15 -4.84
CA PHE A 259 -6.41 -16.70 -5.24
C PHE A 259 -5.41 -17.86 -5.34
N ASN A 260 -5.24 -18.61 -4.26
CA ASN A 260 -4.25 -19.69 -4.19
C ASN A 260 -4.49 -20.79 -5.23
N LYS A 261 -5.76 -21.19 -5.41
CA LYS A 261 -6.12 -22.18 -6.42
C LYS A 261 -5.77 -21.68 -7.84
N THR A 262 -6.06 -20.41 -8.11
CA THR A 262 -5.81 -19.82 -9.44
C THR A 262 -4.32 -19.69 -9.71
N LEU A 263 -3.56 -19.17 -8.74
CA LEU A 263 -2.11 -19.03 -8.86
C LEU A 263 -1.45 -20.39 -9.03
N LYS A 264 -1.84 -21.38 -8.21
CA LYS A 264 -1.35 -22.74 -8.32
C LYS A 264 -1.60 -23.33 -9.72
N MET A 265 -2.80 -23.16 -10.28
CA MET A 265 -3.09 -23.63 -11.63
C MET A 265 -2.20 -22.96 -12.69
N CYS A 266 -1.94 -21.65 -12.57
CA CYS A 266 -0.99 -20.96 -13.43
C CYS A 266 0.43 -21.52 -13.27
N CYS A 267 0.90 -21.75 -12.05
CA CYS A 267 2.22 -22.31 -11.78
C CYS A 267 2.35 -23.75 -12.31
N ASP A 268 1.35 -24.60 -12.09
CA ASP A 268 1.35 -25.99 -12.55
C ASP A 268 1.38 -26.07 -14.10
N ILE A 269 0.73 -25.13 -14.80
CA ILE A 269 0.70 -25.09 -16.27
C ILE A 269 1.96 -24.45 -16.87
N PHE A 270 2.46 -23.35 -16.30
CA PHE A 270 3.54 -22.56 -16.91
C PHE A 270 4.91 -22.78 -16.25
N GLU A 271 4.95 -23.49 -15.12
CA GLU A 271 6.15 -23.83 -14.37
C GLU A 271 7.01 -22.57 -14.15
N ASN A 272 8.32 -22.66 -14.42
CA ASN A 272 9.27 -21.56 -14.27
C ASN A 272 9.06 -20.38 -15.24
N THR A 273 8.11 -20.49 -16.18
CA THR A 273 7.80 -19.46 -17.18
C THR A 273 6.47 -18.74 -16.92
N VAL A 274 5.91 -18.91 -15.72
CA VAL A 274 4.66 -18.26 -15.32
C VAL A 274 4.72 -16.74 -15.52
N PHE A 275 3.64 -16.19 -16.08
CA PHE A 275 3.48 -14.76 -16.39
C PHE A 275 4.57 -14.18 -17.30
N THR A 276 5.20 -15.00 -18.14
CA THR A 276 6.34 -14.61 -18.98
C THR A 276 6.09 -14.93 -20.46
N ASP A 277 6.53 -14.03 -21.34
CA ASP A 277 6.54 -14.27 -22.77
C ASP A 277 7.88 -14.89 -23.21
N THR A 278 7.87 -16.20 -23.41
CA THR A 278 9.06 -16.98 -23.81
C THR A 278 9.45 -16.79 -25.26
N THR A 279 8.72 -15.98 -26.04
CA THR A 279 9.07 -15.68 -27.44
C THR A 279 10.09 -14.55 -27.56
N LYS A 280 10.35 -13.82 -26.46
CA LYS A 280 11.32 -12.73 -26.39
C LYS A 280 12.71 -13.22 -26.00
N ASN A 281 13.74 -12.55 -26.51
CA ASN A 281 15.15 -12.85 -26.21
C ASN A 281 15.51 -12.75 -24.73
N ARG A 282 14.84 -11.86 -23.98
CA ARG A 282 15.00 -11.69 -22.52
C ARG A 282 13.63 -11.79 -21.87
N PRO A 283 13.14 -13.01 -21.60
CA PRO A 283 11.85 -13.22 -20.99
C PRO A 283 11.85 -12.59 -19.60
N LYS A 284 10.81 -11.81 -19.29
CA LYS A 284 10.56 -11.25 -17.96
C LYS A 284 9.08 -11.38 -17.64
N GLN A 285 8.79 -11.56 -16.36
CA GLN A 285 7.42 -11.48 -15.87
C GLN A 285 6.82 -10.11 -16.18
N SER A 286 5.54 -10.10 -16.53
CA SER A 286 4.81 -8.86 -16.83
C SER A 286 3.44 -8.86 -16.19
N ILE A 287 3.07 -7.71 -15.62
CA ILE A 287 1.75 -7.51 -15.01
C ILE A 287 0.61 -7.79 -15.99
N VAL A 288 0.83 -7.60 -17.29
CA VAL A 288 -0.18 -7.88 -18.33
C VAL A 288 -0.48 -9.36 -18.44
N TYR A 289 0.56 -10.19 -18.37
CA TYR A 289 0.42 -11.64 -18.44
C TYR A 289 -0.15 -12.18 -17.13
N TYR A 290 0.23 -11.59 -15.99
CA TYR A 290 -0.40 -11.85 -14.70
C TYR A 290 -1.91 -11.58 -14.75
N ASP A 291 -2.34 -10.37 -15.09
CA ASP A 291 -3.76 -10.00 -15.11
C ASP A 291 -4.56 -10.91 -16.05
N LEU A 292 -4.01 -11.23 -17.22
CA LEU A 292 -4.68 -12.04 -18.24
C LEU A 292 -4.86 -13.49 -17.78
N LEU A 293 -3.78 -14.11 -17.31
CA LEU A 293 -3.80 -15.50 -16.88
C LEU A 293 -4.62 -15.61 -15.59
N MET A 294 -4.32 -14.84 -14.55
CA MET A 294 -5.05 -14.91 -13.29
C MET A 294 -6.55 -14.60 -13.44
N HIS A 295 -6.97 -13.74 -14.37
CA HIS A 295 -8.39 -13.59 -14.70
C HIS A 295 -8.97 -14.86 -15.36
N SER A 296 -8.34 -15.35 -16.43
CA SER A 296 -8.89 -16.47 -17.21
C SER A 296 -8.94 -17.80 -16.45
N PHE A 297 -7.98 -18.06 -15.57
CA PHE A 297 -7.89 -19.33 -14.84
C PHE A 297 -8.76 -19.34 -13.56
N ALA A 298 -9.23 -18.19 -13.08
CA ALA A 298 -9.97 -18.10 -11.83
C ALA A 298 -11.31 -18.84 -11.82
N ASN A 299 -11.93 -18.98 -13.00
CA ASN A 299 -13.19 -19.69 -13.18
C ASN A 299 -13.01 -21.10 -13.76
N LEU A 300 -11.76 -21.56 -13.92
CA LEU A 300 -11.48 -22.91 -14.42
C LEU A 300 -11.38 -23.94 -13.28
N SER A 301 -11.76 -25.17 -13.59
CA SER A 301 -11.55 -26.34 -12.74
C SER A 301 -10.31 -27.09 -13.21
N GLN A 302 -9.65 -27.80 -12.29
CA GLN A 302 -8.42 -28.53 -12.58
C GLN A 302 -8.63 -29.57 -13.70
N ASN A 303 -9.79 -30.21 -13.74
CA ASN A 303 -10.13 -31.21 -14.76
C ASN A 303 -10.19 -30.62 -16.17
N MET A 304 -10.48 -29.32 -16.32
CA MET A 304 -10.51 -28.67 -17.64
C MET A 304 -9.12 -28.43 -18.21
N VAL A 305 -8.07 -28.44 -17.38
CA VAL A 305 -6.69 -28.13 -17.79
C VAL A 305 -5.77 -29.36 -17.75
N ASN A 306 -6.10 -30.37 -16.95
CA ASN A 306 -5.30 -31.59 -16.82
C ASN A 306 -5.06 -32.29 -18.17
N GLY A 307 -3.79 -32.56 -18.48
CA GLY A 307 -3.36 -33.19 -19.74
C GLY A 307 -3.38 -32.24 -20.94
N LYS A 308 -3.77 -30.98 -20.75
CA LYS A 308 -3.84 -29.94 -21.80
C LYS A 308 -2.78 -28.84 -21.61
N GLU A 309 -1.86 -28.99 -20.65
CA GLU A 309 -0.87 -27.99 -20.24
C GLU A 309 0.01 -27.55 -21.41
N SER A 310 0.54 -28.50 -22.19
CA SER A 310 1.37 -28.17 -23.37
C SER A 310 0.59 -27.39 -24.41
N ARG A 311 -0.66 -27.78 -24.70
CA ARG A 311 -1.53 -27.09 -25.66
C ARG A 311 -1.84 -25.67 -25.20
N ILE A 312 -2.07 -25.47 -23.91
CA ILE A 312 -2.31 -24.15 -23.30
C ILE A 312 -1.06 -23.28 -23.42
N ARG A 313 0.13 -23.81 -23.10
CA ARG A 313 1.40 -23.09 -23.25
C ARG A 313 1.66 -22.67 -24.69
N ASP A 314 1.41 -23.55 -25.66
CA ASP A 314 1.62 -23.24 -27.08
C ASP A 314 0.60 -22.23 -27.61
N ALA A 315 -0.66 -22.31 -27.15
CA ALA A 315 -1.66 -21.29 -27.44
C ALA A 315 -1.27 -19.92 -26.87
N PHE A 316 -0.70 -19.88 -25.66
CA PHE A 316 -0.20 -18.64 -25.07
C PHE A 316 0.99 -18.07 -25.86
N LYS A 317 1.97 -18.90 -26.25
CA LYS A 317 3.07 -18.48 -27.15
C LYS A 317 2.54 -17.93 -28.48
N SER A 318 1.52 -18.58 -29.05
CA SER A 318 0.84 -18.12 -30.27
C SER A 318 0.12 -16.79 -30.07
N LEU A 319 -0.50 -16.56 -28.90
CA LEU A 319 -1.08 -15.28 -28.52
C LEU A 319 0.01 -14.20 -28.44
N CYS A 320 1.14 -14.48 -27.79
CA CYS A 320 2.26 -13.54 -27.71
C CYS A 320 2.77 -13.12 -29.09
N LYS A 321 2.75 -14.00 -30.11
CA LYS A 321 3.13 -13.62 -31.48
C LYS A 321 2.05 -12.87 -32.27
N ASN A 322 0.83 -12.75 -31.74
CA ASN A 322 -0.29 -12.16 -32.46
C ASN A 322 -0.15 -10.62 -32.55
N ALA A 323 -0.23 -10.07 -33.77
CA ALA A 323 -0.07 -8.64 -34.00
C ALA A 323 -1.14 -7.78 -33.28
N ALA A 324 -2.40 -8.24 -33.22
CA ALA A 324 -3.46 -7.51 -32.51
C ALA A 324 -3.22 -7.53 -31.00
N PHE A 325 -2.73 -8.64 -30.45
CA PHE A 325 -2.33 -8.72 -29.04
C PHE A 325 -1.14 -7.80 -28.74
N GLN A 326 -0.09 -7.81 -29.55
CA GLN A 326 1.08 -6.95 -29.39
C GLN A 326 0.72 -5.46 -29.42
N ARG A 327 -0.23 -5.05 -30.27
CA ARG A 327 -0.75 -3.66 -30.26
C ARG A 327 -1.34 -3.26 -28.90
N THR A 328 -1.94 -4.19 -28.15
CA THR A 328 -2.48 -3.87 -26.81
C THR A 328 -1.39 -3.67 -25.75
N LEU A 329 -0.15 -4.06 -26.04
CA LEU A 329 1.00 -3.86 -25.15
C LEU A 329 1.63 -2.47 -25.34
N SER A 330 1.24 -1.75 -26.39
CA SER A 330 1.72 -0.42 -26.76
C SER A 330 0.57 0.58 -26.65
N GLY A 331 0.74 1.72 -25.96
CA GLY A 331 -0.27 2.80 -25.97
C GLY A 331 -1.42 2.66 -24.95
N GLY A 332 -1.10 2.37 -23.68
CA GLY A 332 -2.07 2.40 -22.59
C GLY A 332 -2.43 1.00 -22.08
N ILE A 333 -1.44 0.32 -21.51
CA ILE A 333 -1.54 -1.05 -20.97
C ILE A 333 -2.77 -1.23 -20.08
N GLN A 334 -3.12 -0.21 -19.30
CA GLN A 334 -4.18 -0.26 -18.31
C GLN A 334 -5.54 0.24 -18.84
N ASN A 335 -5.67 0.64 -20.10
CA ASN A 335 -6.96 1.10 -20.62
C ASN A 335 -7.95 -0.08 -20.77
N LYS A 336 -9.24 0.19 -20.55
CA LYS A 336 -10.29 -0.85 -20.56
C LYS A 336 -10.35 -1.60 -21.89
N ALA A 337 -10.26 -0.88 -23.02
CA ALA A 337 -10.32 -1.47 -24.35
C ALA A 337 -9.20 -2.49 -24.60
N SER A 338 -7.96 -2.20 -24.18
CA SER A 338 -6.82 -3.13 -24.33
C SER A 338 -6.97 -4.34 -23.43
N ILE A 339 -7.43 -4.17 -22.19
CA ILE A 339 -7.67 -5.31 -21.28
C ILE A 339 -8.73 -6.24 -21.88
N LEU A 340 -9.87 -5.69 -22.29
CA LEU A 340 -10.95 -6.47 -22.91
C LEU A 340 -10.47 -7.15 -24.20
N LYS A 341 -9.70 -6.47 -25.03
CA LYS A 341 -9.17 -7.06 -26.26
C LYS A 341 -8.22 -8.23 -26.00
N ARG A 342 -7.36 -8.12 -24.99
CA ARG A 342 -6.48 -9.22 -24.57
C ARG A 342 -7.29 -10.42 -24.07
N ARG A 343 -8.29 -10.17 -23.22
CA ARG A 343 -9.20 -11.20 -22.72
C ARG A 343 -9.91 -11.91 -23.86
N GLU A 344 -10.50 -11.17 -24.81
CA GLU A 344 -11.19 -11.73 -25.96
C GLU A 344 -10.28 -12.64 -26.82
N LEU A 345 -9.07 -12.15 -27.16
CA LEU A 345 -8.12 -12.92 -27.98
C LEU A 345 -7.63 -14.18 -27.27
N TRP A 346 -7.42 -14.10 -25.95
CA TRP A 346 -6.99 -15.24 -25.15
C TRP A 346 -8.10 -16.26 -24.95
N GLN A 347 -9.30 -15.82 -24.56
CA GLN A 347 -10.44 -16.70 -24.29
C GLN A 347 -10.81 -17.52 -25.54
N LYS A 348 -10.76 -16.91 -26.73
CA LYS A 348 -10.97 -17.61 -28.01
C LYS A 348 -9.97 -18.76 -28.25
N LYS A 349 -8.73 -18.65 -27.76
CA LYS A 349 -7.72 -19.72 -27.87
C LYS A 349 -7.89 -20.75 -26.75
N LEU A 350 -8.14 -20.29 -25.53
CA LEU A 350 -8.28 -21.13 -24.35
C LEU A 350 -9.52 -22.03 -24.45
N ASN A 351 -10.68 -21.49 -24.81
CA ASN A 351 -11.93 -22.25 -24.94
C ASN A 351 -11.82 -23.41 -25.94
N LYS A 352 -11.15 -23.19 -27.09
CA LYS A 352 -10.89 -24.26 -28.07
C LYS A 352 -10.08 -25.43 -27.51
N ILE A 353 -9.35 -25.21 -26.42
CA ILE A 353 -8.56 -26.25 -25.76
C ILE A 353 -9.34 -26.84 -24.59
N VAL A 354 -10.02 -26.03 -23.77
CA VAL A 354 -10.67 -26.53 -22.55
C VAL A 354 -12.05 -27.14 -22.83
N GLU A 355 -12.82 -26.59 -23.79
CA GLU A 355 -14.15 -27.08 -24.19
C GLU A 355 -14.10 -28.10 -25.34
N GLY A 356 -13.00 -28.12 -26.10
CA GLY A 356 -12.69 -29.14 -27.11
C GLY A 356 -11.82 -30.26 -26.54
#